data_AF-A0A3D2P2Y6-F1
#
_entry.id   AF-A0A3D2P2Y6-F1
#
_cell.length_a   1.000
_cell.length_b   1.000
_cell.length_c   1.000
_cell.angle_alpha   90.00
_cell.angle_beta   90.00
_cell.angle_gamma   90.00
#
_symmetry.space_group_name_H-M   'P 1'
#
loop_
_entity.id
_entity.type
_entity.pdbx_description
1 polymer ?
#
loop_
_entity_poly.entity_id
_entity_poly.type
_entity_poly.pdbx_seq_one_letter_code
_entity_poly.pdbx_strand_id
1 'polypeptide(L)'
;MQKQSLPHHDLLSWVRALACVLLMLLSPLHAKAETNDPCATSPYDHLIMVGDSLAQGILSGIGPDHRRCMKIIDLTQVSDGLLNTSPEEWVKRILGVLPRDHTKRAAVYMLIGTNDIIAMRKNRKILRPGSDEWDDAYREKLTRLMDGLGKLPAEVHWIELPITDRDRKTTMMHNRVRAMQEEAAR
;
A
#
# COMPACT_ATOMS: atom_id res chain seq x y z
N MET A 1 -74.99 -48.74 -20.45
CA MET A 1 -73.53 -49.04 -20.47
C MET A 1 -72.79 -47.72 -20.64
N GLN A 2 -71.90 -47.41 -19.70
CA GLN A 2 -71.23 -46.13 -19.54
C GLN A 2 -70.03 -46.05 -20.52
N LYS A 3 -70.05 -45.08 -21.44
CA LYS A 3 -68.89 -44.76 -22.31
C LYS A 3 -68.14 -43.60 -21.66
N GLN A 4 -66.97 -43.88 -21.11
CA GLN A 4 -66.06 -42.84 -20.60
C GLN A 4 -65.51 -42.04 -21.79
N SER A 5 -65.77 -40.73 -21.81
CA SER A 5 -65.13 -39.78 -22.74
C SER A 5 -63.87 -39.22 -22.10
N LEU A 6 -62.72 -39.41 -22.75
CA LEU A 6 -61.44 -38.79 -22.38
C LEU A 6 -61.55 -37.24 -22.46
N PRO A 7 -60.85 -36.51 -21.58
CA PRO A 7 -60.87 -35.05 -21.63
C PRO A 7 -60.06 -34.54 -22.83
N HIS A 8 -60.62 -33.55 -23.53
CA HIS A 8 -59.89 -32.77 -24.52
C HIS A 8 -58.76 -32.02 -23.83
N HIS A 9 -57.53 -32.53 -23.96
CA HIS A 9 -56.34 -31.79 -23.58
C HIS A 9 -56.09 -30.69 -24.61
N ASP A 10 -56.11 -29.43 -24.15
CA ASP A 10 -55.95 -28.23 -24.96
C ASP A 10 -54.62 -28.25 -25.73
N LEU A 11 -54.69 -28.25 -27.06
CA LEU A 11 -53.51 -28.20 -27.93
C LEU A 11 -52.66 -26.94 -27.64
N LEU A 12 -53.29 -25.88 -27.15
CA LEU A 12 -52.66 -24.62 -26.73
C LEU A 12 -51.72 -24.78 -25.52
N SER A 13 -52.00 -25.71 -24.60
CA SER A 13 -51.15 -25.90 -23.41
C SER A 13 -49.82 -26.54 -23.77
N TRP A 14 -49.81 -27.43 -24.77
CA TRP A 14 -48.58 -28.07 -25.26
C TRP A 14 -47.72 -27.13 -26.09
N VAL A 15 -48.34 -26.28 -26.93
CA VAL A 15 -47.60 -25.27 -27.72
C VAL A 15 -46.95 -24.21 -26.82
N ARG A 16 -47.63 -23.78 -25.76
CA ARG A 16 -47.07 -22.85 -24.76
C ARG A 16 -45.94 -23.48 -23.95
N ALA A 17 -46.06 -24.75 -23.58
CA ALA A 17 -45.01 -25.47 -22.87
C ALA A 17 -43.75 -25.65 -23.73
N LEU A 18 -43.90 -25.99 -25.02
CA LEU A 18 -42.75 -26.13 -25.93
C LEU A 18 -42.05 -24.79 -26.20
N ALA A 19 -42.78 -23.69 -26.33
CA ALA A 19 -42.21 -22.36 -26.55
C ALA A 19 -41.37 -21.89 -25.35
N CYS A 20 -41.79 -22.21 -24.12
CA CYS A 20 -41.02 -21.86 -22.92
C CYS A 20 -39.72 -22.67 -22.80
N VAL A 21 -39.73 -23.95 -23.17
CA VAL A 21 -38.52 -24.80 -23.18
C VAL A 21 -37.54 -24.35 -24.27
N LEU A 22 -38.05 -23.94 -25.45
CA LEU A 22 -37.20 -23.43 -26.54
C LEU A 22 -36.56 -22.06 -26.20
N LEU A 23 -37.28 -21.19 -25.47
CA LEU A 23 -36.76 -19.90 -24.99
C LEU A 23 -35.70 -20.04 -23.89
N MET A 24 -35.78 -21.10 -23.06
CA MET A 24 -34.76 -21.39 -22.06
C MET A 24 -33.48 -22.00 -22.66
N LEU A 25 -33.57 -22.68 -23.82
CA LEU A 25 -32.42 -23.25 -24.52
C LEU A 25 -31.67 -22.25 -25.41
N LEU A 26 -32.26 -21.08 -25.70
CA LEU A 26 -31.69 -20.03 -26.55
C LEU A 26 -31.16 -18.82 -25.78
N SER A 27 -31.13 -18.88 -24.45
CA SER A 27 -30.39 -17.89 -23.66
C SER A 27 -28.93 -18.34 -23.66
N PRO A 28 -28.02 -17.75 -24.46
CA PRO A 28 -26.62 -17.93 -24.14
C PRO A 28 -26.48 -17.32 -22.74
N LEU A 29 -26.07 -18.12 -21.76
CA LEU A 29 -25.42 -17.60 -20.57
C LEU A 29 -24.15 -16.88 -21.05
N HIS A 30 -24.31 -15.67 -21.59
CA HIS A 30 -23.29 -14.65 -21.49
C HIS A 30 -23.38 -14.11 -20.07
N ALA A 31 -23.06 -14.97 -19.11
CA ALA A 31 -22.29 -14.49 -17.99
C ALA A 31 -21.03 -13.94 -18.63
N LYS A 32 -20.98 -12.63 -18.89
CA LYS A 32 -19.71 -11.93 -18.97
C LYS A 32 -19.03 -12.34 -17.67
N ALA A 33 -18.03 -13.21 -17.75
CA ALA A 33 -17.03 -13.27 -16.72
C ALA A 33 -16.53 -11.82 -16.65
N GLU A 34 -16.95 -11.08 -15.62
CA GLU A 34 -16.21 -9.91 -15.22
C GLU A 34 -14.81 -10.44 -14.97
N THR A 35 -13.93 -10.21 -15.94
CA THR A 35 -12.52 -10.32 -15.73
C THR A 35 -12.25 -9.28 -14.66
N ASN A 36 -12.25 -9.71 -13.40
CA ASN A 36 -11.71 -8.98 -12.27
C ASN A 36 -10.22 -8.85 -12.55
N ASP A 37 -9.87 -8.02 -13.53
CA ASP A 37 -8.51 -7.67 -13.81
C ASP A 37 -8.05 -6.87 -12.59
N PRO A 38 -7.16 -7.44 -11.75
CA PRO A 38 -6.67 -6.74 -10.57
C PRO A 38 -5.98 -5.42 -10.93
N CYS A 39 -5.65 -5.22 -12.21
CA CYS A 39 -5.02 -4.01 -12.71
C CYS A 39 -6.00 -2.92 -13.11
N ALA A 40 -7.26 -3.26 -13.38
CA ALA A 40 -8.30 -2.28 -13.71
C ALA A 40 -8.66 -1.38 -12.51
N THR A 41 -8.32 -1.81 -11.29
CA THR A 41 -8.66 -1.13 -10.03
C THR A 41 -7.49 -0.41 -9.37
N SER A 42 -6.26 -0.50 -9.90
CA SER A 42 -5.11 0.15 -9.27
C SER A 42 -5.24 1.68 -9.33
N PRO A 43 -5.20 2.38 -8.19
CA PRO A 43 -5.22 3.84 -8.17
C PRO A 43 -3.86 4.45 -8.59
N TYR A 44 -2.82 3.64 -8.78
CA TYR A 44 -1.47 4.12 -9.12
C TYR A 44 -0.88 3.38 -10.30
N ASP A 45 -0.13 4.12 -11.12
CA ASP A 45 0.74 3.56 -12.16
C ASP A 45 2.10 3.16 -11.56
N HIS A 46 2.54 3.85 -10.51
CA HIS A 46 3.83 3.66 -9.87
C HIS A 46 3.70 3.56 -8.34
N LEU A 47 4.34 2.55 -7.76
CA LEU A 47 4.54 2.42 -6.32
C LEU A 47 6.04 2.52 -6.04
N ILE A 48 6.43 3.49 -5.23
CA ILE A 48 7.80 3.68 -4.78
C ILE A 48 7.86 3.27 -3.31
N MET A 49 8.52 2.15 -3.00
CA MET A 49 8.76 1.74 -1.62
C MET A 49 10.09 2.32 -1.15
N VAL A 50 10.05 3.04 -0.04
CA VAL A 50 11.20 3.74 0.54
C VAL A 50 11.36 3.27 1.98
N GLY A 51 12.58 2.92 2.38
CA GLY A 51 12.80 2.59 3.77
C GLY A 51 13.97 1.69 4.08
N ASP A 52 13.87 1.01 5.21
CA ASP A 52 14.87 0.06 5.68
C ASP A 52 14.49 -1.41 5.36
N SER A 53 15.04 -2.36 6.11
CA SER A 53 14.75 -3.78 5.96
C SER A 53 13.29 -4.15 6.20
N LEU A 54 12.54 -3.41 7.02
CA LEU A 54 11.12 -3.65 7.23
C LEU A 54 10.30 -3.24 6.01
N ALA A 55 10.63 -2.10 5.40
CA ALA A 55 10.05 -1.67 4.13
C ALA A 55 10.31 -2.70 3.02
N GLN A 56 11.53 -3.26 2.98
CA GLN A 56 11.89 -4.32 2.06
C GLN A 56 11.07 -5.61 2.30
N GLY A 57 10.76 -5.93 3.56
CA GLY A 57 9.85 -7.01 3.91
C GLY A 57 8.44 -6.80 3.34
N ILE A 58 7.90 -5.58 3.47
CA ILE A 58 6.59 -5.22 2.89
C ILE A 58 6.63 -5.36 1.37
N LEU A 59 7.68 -4.82 0.72
CA LEU A 59 7.86 -4.91 -0.72
C LEU A 59 7.90 -6.36 -1.23
N SER A 60 8.55 -7.23 -0.47
CA SER A 60 8.66 -8.67 -0.77
C SER A 60 7.32 -9.38 -0.68
N GLY A 61 6.39 -8.86 0.13
CA GLY A 61 5.01 -9.35 0.23
C GLY A 61 4.13 -8.97 -0.96
N ILE A 62 4.55 -8.05 -1.84
CA ILE A 62 3.76 -7.67 -3.01
C ILE A 62 3.79 -8.78 -4.06
N GLY A 63 2.65 -9.47 -4.18
CA GLY A 63 2.47 -10.62 -5.06
C GLY A 63 2.56 -10.29 -6.57
N PRO A 64 2.69 -11.33 -7.41
CA PRO A 64 2.91 -11.16 -8.85
C PRO A 64 1.77 -10.43 -9.56
N ASP A 65 0.53 -10.59 -9.12
CA ASP A 65 -0.63 -9.94 -9.75
C ASP A 65 -0.53 -8.41 -9.65
N HIS A 66 -0.24 -7.87 -8.47
CA HIS A 66 -0.04 -6.42 -8.28
C HIS A 66 1.18 -5.89 -9.06
N ARG A 67 2.25 -6.69 -9.15
CA ARG A 67 3.45 -6.36 -9.95
C ARG A 67 3.17 -6.25 -11.45
N ARG A 68 2.11 -6.90 -11.96
CA ARG A 68 1.66 -6.72 -13.35
C ARG A 68 0.89 -5.40 -13.54
N CYS A 69 0.27 -4.89 -12.49
CA CYS A 69 -0.65 -3.76 -12.56
C CYS A 69 0.00 -2.39 -12.43
N MET A 70 1.16 -2.32 -11.78
CA MET A 70 1.87 -1.07 -11.54
C MET A 70 3.38 -1.29 -11.57
N LYS A 71 4.13 -0.24 -11.91
CA LYS A 71 5.57 -0.25 -11.81
C LYS A 71 5.98 -0.09 -10.36
N ILE A 72 6.69 -1.08 -9.83
CA ILE A 72 7.21 -1.05 -8.47
C ILE A 72 8.68 -0.64 -8.49
N ILE A 73 9.02 0.37 -7.70
CA ILE A 73 10.38 0.90 -7.57
C ILE A 73 10.85 0.69 -6.13
N ASP A 74 11.98 0.00 -6.00
CA ASP A 74 12.61 -0.31 -4.72
C ASP A 74 13.65 0.77 -4.39
N LEU A 75 13.38 1.59 -3.38
CA LEU A 75 14.33 2.51 -2.75
C LEU A 75 14.63 2.10 -1.30
N THR A 76 14.51 0.81 -0.98
CA THR A 76 14.83 0.28 0.34
C THR A 76 16.35 0.08 0.49
N GLN A 77 16.87 0.41 1.67
CA GLN A 77 18.28 0.28 2.02
C GLN A 77 18.40 -0.36 3.40
N VAL A 78 18.93 -1.58 3.45
CA VAL A 78 19.11 -2.32 4.71
C VAL A 78 19.97 -1.52 5.70
N SER A 79 19.54 -1.48 6.96
CA SER A 79 20.21 -0.76 8.06
C SER A 79 20.29 0.77 7.89
N ASP A 80 19.53 1.35 6.96
CA ASP A 80 19.43 2.80 6.79
C ASP A 80 18.33 3.40 7.70
N GLY A 81 18.28 4.72 7.77
CA GLY A 81 17.36 5.48 8.60
C GLY A 81 17.59 6.99 8.49
N LEU A 82 16.88 7.77 9.29
CA LEU A 82 16.99 9.23 9.31
C LEU A 82 18.28 9.74 9.96
N LEU A 83 18.93 8.91 10.77
CA LEU A 83 20.22 9.24 11.36
C LEU A 83 21.40 8.95 10.43
N ASN A 84 21.25 7.98 9.54
CA ASN A 84 22.29 7.61 8.56
C ASN A 84 22.16 8.41 7.26
N THR A 85 20.95 8.56 6.73
CA THR A 85 20.66 9.33 5.51
C THR A 85 19.93 10.63 5.85
N SER A 86 20.35 11.75 5.23
CA SER A 86 19.72 13.05 5.50
C SER A 86 18.30 13.13 4.91
N PRO A 87 17.43 13.99 5.49
CA PRO A 87 16.10 14.26 4.92
C PRO A 87 16.13 14.61 3.43
N GLU A 88 17.06 15.48 3.03
CA GLU A 88 17.17 15.96 1.65
C GLU A 88 17.61 14.85 0.69
N GLU A 89 18.49 13.95 1.15
CA GLU A 89 18.93 12.83 0.32
C GLU A 89 17.80 11.81 0.12
N TRP A 90 16.97 11.56 1.14
CA TRP A 90 15.74 10.76 0.97
C TRP A 90 14.80 11.37 -0.07
N VAL A 91 14.50 12.68 0.05
CA VAL A 91 13.63 13.40 -0.90
C VAL A 91 14.22 13.37 -2.31
N LYS A 92 15.53 13.56 -2.45
CA LYS A 92 16.24 13.51 -3.73
C LYS A 92 16.18 12.12 -4.37
N ARG A 93 16.36 11.03 -3.61
CA ARG A 93 16.21 9.66 -4.10
C ARG A 93 14.81 9.43 -4.68
N ILE A 94 13.78 9.90 -3.97
CA ILE A 94 12.38 9.80 -4.42
C ILE A 94 12.16 10.61 -5.70
N LEU A 95 12.53 11.89 -5.72
CA LEU A 95 12.42 12.74 -6.92
C LEU A 95 13.17 12.18 -8.13
N GLY A 96 14.26 11.45 -7.91
CA GLY A 96 15.05 10.82 -8.96
C GLY A 96 14.31 9.71 -9.70
N VAL A 97 13.31 9.08 -9.08
CA VAL A 97 12.58 7.93 -9.64
C VAL A 97 11.11 8.20 -9.96
N LEU A 98 10.57 9.36 -9.55
CA LEU A 98 9.21 9.74 -9.91
C LEU A 98 9.03 9.78 -11.43
N PRO A 99 7.85 9.37 -11.95
CA PRO A 99 7.57 9.44 -13.37
C PRO A 99 7.70 10.88 -13.87
N ARG A 100 8.41 11.05 -14.99
CA ARG A 100 8.52 12.37 -15.66
C ARG A 100 7.23 12.76 -16.37
N ASP A 101 6.42 11.76 -16.74
CA ASP A 101 5.07 11.96 -17.27
C ASP A 101 4.11 12.24 -16.12
N HIS A 102 3.67 13.50 -16.00
CA HIS A 102 2.78 13.97 -14.95
C HIS A 102 1.35 13.41 -15.04
N THR A 103 1.00 12.69 -16.12
CA THR A 103 -0.29 11.97 -16.20
C THR A 103 -0.27 10.66 -15.40
N LYS A 104 0.92 10.17 -15.03
CA LYS A 104 1.10 8.96 -14.24
C LYS A 104 0.91 9.23 -12.76
N ARG A 105 0.03 8.46 -12.12
CA ARG A 105 -0.21 8.53 -10.68
C ARG A 105 0.87 7.73 -9.96
N ALA A 106 1.56 8.37 -9.04
CA ALA A 106 2.61 7.75 -8.23
C ALA A 106 2.25 7.83 -6.74
N ALA A 107 2.47 6.72 -6.04
CA ALA A 107 2.40 6.64 -4.58
C ALA A 107 3.77 6.29 -4.01
N VAL A 108 4.20 7.03 -3.01
CA VAL A 108 5.41 6.79 -2.22
C VAL A 108 4.97 6.17 -0.90
N TYR A 109 5.42 4.96 -0.61
CA TYR A 109 5.23 4.32 0.69
C TYR A 109 6.55 4.36 1.44
N MET A 110 6.56 4.99 2.62
CA MET A 110 7.79 5.19 3.39
C MET A 110 7.70 4.54 4.76
N LEU A 111 8.65 3.68 5.09
CA LEU A 111 8.84 3.09 6.42
C LEU A 111 10.31 3.23 6.82
N ILE A 112 10.61 4.12 7.78
CA ILE A 112 11.94 4.30 8.34
C ILE A 112 11.87 4.46 9.86
N GLY A 113 13.01 4.24 10.52
CA GLY A 113 13.20 4.59 11.93
C GLY A 113 13.60 3.43 12.83
N THR A 114 13.55 2.19 12.34
CA THR A 114 13.96 1.00 13.10
C THR A 114 15.43 1.05 13.51
N ASN A 115 16.28 1.64 12.66
CA ASN A 115 17.73 1.74 12.89
C ASN A 115 18.15 3.07 13.51
N ASP A 116 17.21 3.96 13.82
CA ASP A 116 17.52 5.31 14.28
C ASP A 116 17.81 5.39 15.77
N ILE A 117 17.59 4.34 16.56
CA ILE A 117 17.83 4.35 18.01
C ILE A 117 19.34 4.17 18.31
N ILE A 118 20.13 5.16 17.87
CA ILE A 118 21.58 5.23 18.03
C ILE A 118 22.01 6.63 18.49
N ALA A 119 23.18 6.73 19.12
CA ALA A 119 23.67 8.02 19.59
C ALA A 119 23.99 8.96 18.43
N MET A 120 23.58 10.22 18.55
CA MET A 120 23.90 11.26 17.57
C MET A 120 25.13 12.04 18.00
N ARG A 121 26.01 12.36 17.05
CA ARG A 121 27.08 13.32 17.27
C ARG A 121 26.63 14.68 16.74
N LYS A 122 26.42 15.65 17.64
CA LYS A 122 26.12 17.04 17.28
C LYS A 122 27.23 17.92 17.88
N ASN A 123 28.03 18.56 17.02
CA ASN A 123 29.23 19.29 17.40
C ASN A 123 30.23 18.40 18.18
N ARG A 124 30.61 18.81 19.40
CA ARG A 124 31.49 18.06 20.31
C ARG A 124 30.73 17.23 21.35
N LYS A 125 29.40 17.09 21.22
CA LYS A 125 28.55 16.34 22.15
C LYS A 125 28.02 15.05 21.52
N ILE A 126 27.86 14.03 22.36
CA ILE A 126 27.15 12.79 22.04
C ILE A 126 25.77 12.91 22.68
N LEU A 127 24.73 12.93 21.86
CA LEU A 127 23.33 12.92 22.28
C LEU A 127 22.91 11.46 22.38
N ARG A 128 22.49 11.02 23.57
CA ARG A 128 22.12 9.62 23.79
C ARG A 128 20.64 9.42 23.45
N PRO A 129 20.27 8.29 22.83
CA PRO A 129 18.85 8.00 22.59
C PRO A 129 18.02 8.16 23.86
N GLY A 130 16.91 8.89 23.74
CA GLY A 130 15.99 9.16 24.84
C GLY A 130 16.36 10.34 25.74
N SER A 131 17.45 11.07 25.47
CA SER A 131 17.65 12.40 26.07
C SER A 131 16.84 13.45 25.31
N ASP A 132 16.47 14.54 25.98
CA ASP A 132 15.69 15.62 25.36
C ASP A 132 16.42 16.23 24.16
N GLU A 133 17.75 16.37 24.23
CA GLU A 133 18.53 16.91 23.12
C GLU A 133 18.59 15.96 21.92
N TRP A 134 18.54 14.64 22.16
CA TRP A 134 18.46 13.65 21.09
C TRP A 134 17.08 13.70 20.43
N ASP A 135 16.02 13.80 21.21
CA ASP A 135 14.66 13.95 20.71
C ASP A 135 14.51 15.21 19.85
N ASP A 136 14.98 16.37 20.35
CA ASP A 136 14.94 17.63 19.61
C ASP A 136 15.66 17.52 18.27
N ALA A 137 16.85 16.92 18.27
CA ALA A 137 17.62 16.71 17.05
C ALA A 137 16.96 15.71 16.08
N TYR A 138 16.25 14.71 16.60
CA TYR A 138 15.51 13.75 15.78
C TYR A 138 14.27 14.40 15.16
N ARG A 139 13.51 15.17 15.95
CA ARG A 139 12.35 15.96 15.51
C ARG A 139 12.72 17.00 14.44
N GLU A 140 13.87 17.66 14.59
CA GLU A 140 14.39 18.60 13.59
C GLU A 140 14.58 17.90 12.22
N LYS A 141 15.16 16.69 12.23
CA LYS A 141 15.34 15.89 11.01
C LYS A 141 14.00 15.41 10.45
N LEU A 142 13.08 14.95 11.30
CA LEU A 142 11.75 14.49 10.88
C LEU A 142 10.96 15.62 10.23
N THR A 143 10.93 16.80 10.84
CA THR A 143 10.22 17.98 10.31
C THR A 143 10.72 18.32 8.91
N ARG A 144 12.05 18.35 8.72
CA ARG A 144 12.65 18.60 7.39
C ARG A 144 12.31 17.52 6.37
N LEU A 145 12.21 16.26 6.81
CA LEU A 145 11.80 15.16 5.93
C LEU A 145 10.35 15.35 5.51
N MET A 146 9.44 15.56 6.46
CA MET A 146 8.01 15.75 6.21
C MET A 146 7.76 16.98 5.33
N ASP A 147 8.44 18.09 5.58
CA ASP A 147 8.39 19.30 4.75
C ASP A 147 8.83 19.03 3.30
N GLY A 148 9.82 18.15 3.11
CA GLY A 148 10.30 17.75 1.79
C GLY A 148 9.33 16.79 1.10
N LEU A 149 8.78 15.83 1.84
CA LEU A 149 7.79 14.87 1.35
C LEU A 149 6.49 15.56 0.94
N GLY A 150 6.01 16.53 1.72
CA GLY A 150 4.79 17.30 1.41
C GLY A 150 4.89 18.17 0.15
N LYS A 151 6.09 18.34 -0.41
CA LYS A 151 6.33 19.08 -1.67
C LYS A 151 6.46 18.15 -2.88
N LEU A 152 6.40 16.83 -2.69
CA LEU A 152 6.51 15.88 -3.79
C LEU A 152 5.23 15.92 -4.65
N PRO A 153 5.36 15.77 -5.98
CA PRO A 153 4.20 15.63 -6.87
C PRO A 153 3.68 14.18 -6.88
N ALA A 154 3.55 13.57 -5.71
CA ALA A 154 3.12 12.19 -5.51
C ALA A 154 2.35 12.05 -4.20
N GLU A 155 1.47 11.06 -4.11
CA GLU A 155 0.80 10.74 -2.85
C GLU A 155 1.79 10.05 -1.92
N VAL A 156 1.98 10.57 -0.70
CA VAL A 156 2.93 10.01 0.26
C VAL A 156 2.18 9.32 1.38
N HIS A 157 2.44 8.03 1.53
CA HIS A 157 1.92 7.15 2.57
C HIS A 157 3.01 6.87 3.59
N TRP A 158 2.91 7.46 4.78
CA TRP A 158 3.78 7.13 5.90
C TRP A 158 3.31 5.84 6.57
N ILE A 159 4.21 4.88 6.72
CA ILE A 159 3.94 3.63 7.43
C ILE A 159 4.58 3.72 8.81
N GLU A 160 3.76 3.62 9.84
CA GLU A 160 4.21 3.63 11.23
C GLU A 160 5.13 2.44 11.54
N LEU A 161 6.10 2.66 12.44
CA LEU A 161 6.99 1.60 12.89
C LEU A 161 6.20 0.50 13.62
N PRO A 162 6.35 -0.77 13.21
CA PRO A 162 5.76 -1.89 13.94
C PRO A 162 6.53 -2.14 15.25
N ILE A 163 5.85 -2.77 16.20
CA ILE A 163 6.52 -3.30 17.39
C ILE A 163 7.28 -4.56 16.96
N THR A 164 8.61 -4.49 16.97
CA THR A 164 9.49 -5.55 16.43
C THR A 164 10.20 -6.39 17.50
N ASP A 165 10.18 -5.96 18.76
CA ASP A 165 10.90 -6.60 19.87
C ASP A 165 9.97 -6.96 21.03
N ARG A 166 10.35 -7.98 21.81
CA ARG A 166 9.74 -8.34 23.08
C ARG A 166 10.41 -7.64 24.26
N ASP A 167 11.62 -7.10 24.09
CA ASP A 167 12.28 -6.31 25.12
C ASP A 167 11.53 -4.99 25.36
N ARG A 168 11.19 -4.74 26.63
CA ARG A 168 10.41 -3.58 27.03
C ARG A 168 11.15 -2.26 26.77
N LYS A 169 12.47 -2.21 26.93
CA LYS A 169 13.24 -0.97 26.73
C LYS A 169 13.34 -0.65 25.25
N THR A 170 13.66 -1.65 24.42
CA THR A 170 13.64 -1.51 22.95
C THR A 170 12.26 -1.07 22.47
N THR A 171 11.19 -1.69 22.98
CA THR A 171 9.81 -1.33 22.64
C THR A 171 9.49 0.12 23.02
N MET A 172 9.90 0.55 24.22
CA MET A 172 9.70 1.93 24.68
C MET A 172 10.40 2.94 23.77
N MET A 173 11.62 2.64 23.32
CA MET A 173 12.36 3.52 22.41
C MET A 173 11.73 3.58 21.01
N HIS A 174 11.28 2.45 20.46
CA HIS A 174 10.52 2.45 19.20
C HIS A 174 9.21 3.23 19.33
N ASN A 175 8.48 3.07 20.43
CA ASN A 175 7.26 3.85 20.69
C ASN A 175 7.56 5.35 20.79
N ARG A 176 8.71 5.74 21.36
CA ARG A 176 9.15 7.14 21.41
C ARG A 176 9.41 7.70 20.01
N VAL A 177 10.14 6.97 19.17
CA VAL A 177 10.37 7.31 17.76
C VAL A 177 9.05 7.43 17.00
N ARG A 178 8.17 6.43 17.14
CA ARG A 178 6.84 6.41 16.54
C ARG A 178 6.01 7.64 16.93
N ALA A 179 5.98 8.01 18.21
CA ALA A 179 5.24 9.20 18.66
C ALA A 179 5.76 10.49 18.02
N MET A 180 7.08 10.62 17.86
CA MET A 180 7.67 11.77 17.14
C MET A 180 7.32 11.77 15.65
N GLN A 181 7.24 10.60 15.01
CA GLN A 181 6.81 10.46 13.62
C GLN A 181 5.33 10.83 13.45
N GLU A 182 4.46 10.35 14.33
CA GLU A 182 3.04 10.68 14.36
C GLU A 182 2.79 12.18 14.56
N GLU A 183 3.60 12.84 15.38
CA GLU A 183 3.52 14.29 15.58
C GLU A 183 3.94 15.07 14.33
N ALA A 184 5.01 14.63 13.65
CA ALA A 184 5.51 15.28 12.45
C ALA A 184 4.65 15.05 11.20
N ALA A 185 3.83 13.99 11.19
CA ALA A 185 2.95 13.64 10.07
C ALA A 185 1.59 14.36 10.10
N ARG A 186 1.29 15.17 11.13
CA ARG A 186 0.08 15.98 11.25
C ARG A 186 0.25 17.35 10.60
#